data_AF-A0A952BQE4-F1
#
_entry.id   AF-A0A952BQE4-F1
#
_cell.length_a   1.000
_cell.length_b   1.000
_cell.length_c   1.000
_cell.angle_alpha   90.00
_cell.angle_beta   90.00
_cell.angle_gamma   90.00
#
_symmetry.space_group_name_H-M   'P 1'
#
loop_
_entity.id
_entity.type
_entity.pdbx_description
1 polymer ?
#
loop_
_entity_poly.entity_id
_entity_poly.type
_entity_poly.pdbx_seq_one_letter_code
_entity_poly.pdbx_strand_id
1 'polypeptide(L)'
;MKKIGLILFLSAFGFAGAQQTAEEIIGTAAEQAKIENKNVLVFFHASWCGWCRRMEENMENEMVKDYFDNNFEKAFLTVQETPKNKNLETPVGEEVLDRLGGNRHGLPYWVILSPDGKILADSKVNGQNLGCPADEKEVAAMISKFKDFSPNLELKPDLIREVFVMK
;
A
#
# COMPACT_ATOMS: atom_id res chain seq x y z
N MET A 1 60.27 26.67 4.18
CA MET A 1 59.45 26.07 3.11
C MET A 1 59.71 24.57 3.06
N LYS A 2 58.74 23.75 3.51
CA LYS A 2 58.43 22.40 2.98
C LYS A 2 57.21 21.89 3.75
N LYS A 3 56.22 21.46 2.98
CA LYS A 3 54.80 21.37 3.32
C LYS A 3 54.55 20.19 4.27
N ILE A 4 53.88 20.44 5.39
CA ILE A 4 53.26 19.41 6.24
C ILE A 4 51.89 19.13 5.62
N GLY A 5 51.64 17.85 5.35
CA GLY A 5 50.48 17.37 4.60
C GLY A 5 49.17 17.50 5.37
N LEU A 6 48.08 17.50 4.60
CA LEU A 6 46.74 17.24 5.11
C LEU A 6 46.15 16.11 4.26
N ILE A 7 46.12 14.91 4.84
CA ILE A 7 45.37 13.78 4.32
C ILE A 7 43.91 14.07 4.64
N LEU A 8 43.12 14.40 3.61
CA LEU A 8 41.67 14.44 3.69
C LEU A 8 41.16 12.98 3.75
N PHE A 9 40.87 12.51 4.97
CA PHE A 9 40.02 11.35 5.16
C PHE A 9 38.61 11.73 4.71
N LEU A 10 38.22 11.32 3.49
CA LEU A 10 36.80 11.20 3.15
C LEU A 10 36.27 9.97 3.89
N SER A 11 35.67 10.18 5.05
CA SER A 11 34.81 9.19 5.68
C SER A 11 33.53 9.06 4.84
N ALA A 12 33.48 8.03 4.01
CA ALA A 12 32.23 7.57 3.41
C ALA A 12 31.36 6.99 4.54
N PHE A 13 30.44 7.80 5.06
CA PHE A 13 29.35 7.29 5.90
C PHE A 13 28.42 6.47 5.01
N GLY A 14 28.62 5.14 5.02
CA GLY A 14 27.61 4.22 4.54
C GLY A 14 26.40 4.30 5.47
N PHE A 15 25.33 4.96 5.03
CA PHE A 15 24.03 4.84 5.69
C PHE A 15 23.47 3.45 5.39
N ALA A 16 23.79 2.48 6.24
CA ALA A 16 22.98 1.29 6.41
C ALA A 16 21.78 1.68 7.31
N GLY A 17 20.79 2.36 6.73
CA GLY A 17 19.55 2.65 7.44
C GLY A 17 18.76 1.36 7.66
N ALA A 18 18.33 1.10 8.89
CA ALA A 18 17.40 0.02 9.17
C ALA A 18 16.09 0.21 8.38
N GLN A 19 15.46 -0.87 7.94
CA GLN A 19 14.16 -0.82 7.26
C GLN A 19 13.10 -0.22 8.20
N GLN A 20 12.27 0.68 7.69
CA GLN A 20 11.16 1.26 8.44
C GLN A 20 10.17 0.19 8.88
N THR A 21 9.59 0.33 10.06
CA THR A 21 8.53 -0.56 10.54
C THR A 21 7.20 -0.27 9.85
N ALA A 22 6.25 -1.22 9.93
CA ALA A 22 4.91 -1.02 9.38
C ALA A 22 4.20 0.18 10.03
N GLU A 23 4.34 0.37 11.34
CA GLU A 23 3.83 1.55 12.07
C GLU A 23 4.44 2.86 11.56
N GLU A 24 5.75 2.91 11.28
CA GLU A 24 6.40 4.12 10.75
C GLU A 24 5.91 4.45 9.34
N ILE A 25 5.73 3.44 8.48
CA ILE A 25 5.22 3.62 7.11
C ILE A 25 3.77 4.13 7.16
N ILE A 26 2.90 3.47 7.93
CA ILE A 26 1.50 3.90 8.09
C ILE A 26 1.44 5.28 8.74
N GLY A 27 2.26 5.54 9.76
CA GLY A 27 2.32 6.83 10.45
C GLY A 27 2.69 7.97 9.51
N THR A 28 3.73 7.78 8.69
CA THR A 28 4.15 8.75 7.67
C THR A 28 3.03 9.00 6.65
N ALA A 29 2.40 7.93 6.14
CA ALA A 29 1.27 8.04 5.23
C ALA A 29 0.08 8.78 5.86
N ALA A 30 -0.20 8.54 7.14
CA ALA A 30 -1.28 9.20 7.87
C ALA A 30 -1.00 10.69 8.11
N GLU A 31 0.25 11.08 8.39
CA GLU A 31 0.63 12.49 8.48
C GLU A 31 0.46 13.20 7.15
N GLN A 32 0.92 12.60 6.05
CA GLN A 32 0.73 13.15 4.72
C GLN A 32 -0.75 13.24 4.34
N ALA A 33 -1.53 12.20 4.66
CA ALA A 33 -2.96 12.18 4.39
C ALA A 33 -3.72 13.29 5.13
N LYS A 34 -3.28 13.69 6.34
CA LYS A 34 -3.86 14.87 7.02
C LYS A 34 -3.59 16.16 6.27
N ILE A 35 -2.37 16.33 5.75
CA ILE A 35 -1.96 17.54 5.02
C ILE A 35 -2.72 17.65 3.71
N GLU A 36 -2.87 16.53 2.99
CA GLU A 36 -3.49 16.49 1.67
C GLU A 36 -5.00 16.18 1.68
N ASN A 37 -5.61 16.09 2.88
CA ASN A 37 -7.01 15.73 3.05
C ASN A 37 -7.39 14.41 2.35
N LYS A 38 -6.56 13.38 2.51
CA LYS A 38 -6.73 12.03 1.96
C LYS A 38 -7.06 11.02 3.06
N ASN A 39 -7.36 9.79 2.66
CA ASN A 39 -7.30 8.62 3.53
C ASN A 39 -5.99 7.84 3.30
N VAL A 40 -5.72 6.82 4.11
CA VAL A 40 -4.56 5.93 3.93
C VAL A 40 -5.03 4.60 3.36
N LEU A 41 -4.47 4.17 2.23
CA LEU A 41 -4.68 2.83 1.69
C LEU A 41 -3.49 1.96 2.11
N VAL A 42 -3.67 1.14 3.14
CA VAL A 42 -2.68 0.16 3.57
C VAL A 42 -2.81 -1.08 2.68
N PHE A 43 -1.74 -1.43 1.98
CA PHE A 43 -1.69 -2.51 1.01
C PHE A 43 -0.66 -3.55 1.41
N PHE A 44 -1.14 -4.75 1.77
CA PHE A 44 -0.32 -5.88 2.14
C PHE A 44 -0.03 -6.74 0.92
N HIS A 45 1.24 -7.00 0.67
CA HIS A 45 1.70 -7.72 -0.52
C HIS A 45 2.95 -8.56 -0.27
N ALA A 46 3.32 -9.36 -1.26
CA ALA A 46 4.53 -10.17 -1.26
C ALA A 46 5.12 -10.24 -2.67
N SER A 47 6.43 -10.42 -2.80
CA SER A 47 7.12 -10.48 -4.10
C SER A 47 6.69 -11.63 -4.99
N TRP A 48 6.19 -12.73 -4.43
CA TRP A 48 5.68 -13.88 -5.18
C TRP A 48 4.22 -13.70 -5.63
N CYS A 49 3.53 -12.67 -5.16
CA CYS A 49 2.09 -12.48 -5.35
C CYS A 49 1.76 -11.78 -6.67
N GLY A 50 1.41 -12.56 -7.71
CA GLY A 50 1.02 -12.02 -9.02
C GLY A 50 -0.21 -11.12 -8.99
N TRP A 51 -1.20 -11.44 -8.15
CA TRP A 51 -2.41 -10.61 -7.97
C TRP A 51 -2.11 -9.27 -7.29
N CYS A 52 -1.10 -9.23 -6.42
CA CYS A 52 -0.64 -7.99 -5.78
C CYS A 52 -0.05 -7.05 -6.83
N ARG A 53 0.88 -7.57 -7.66
CA ARG A 53 1.45 -6.83 -8.77
C ARG A 53 0.37 -6.32 -9.73
N ARG A 54 -0.61 -7.15 -10.08
CA ARG A 54 -1.73 -6.72 -10.92
C ARG A 54 -2.51 -5.55 -10.30
N MET A 55 -2.80 -5.61 -9.00
CA MET A 55 -3.53 -4.52 -8.34
C MET A 55 -2.72 -3.23 -8.30
N GLU A 56 -1.41 -3.32 -8.02
CA GLU A 56 -0.48 -2.20 -8.09
C GLU A 56 -0.47 -1.59 -9.50
N GLU A 57 -0.27 -2.40 -10.54
CA GLU A 57 -0.30 -1.97 -11.95
C GLU A 57 -1.63 -1.32 -12.34
N ASN A 58 -2.75 -1.89 -11.87
CA ASN A 58 -4.07 -1.34 -12.15
C ASN A 58 -4.30 0.02 -11.44
N MET A 59 -3.84 0.18 -10.20
CA MET A 59 -3.91 1.46 -9.49
C MET A 59 -3.02 2.53 -10.13
N GLU A 60 -1.95 2.12 -10.81
CA GLU A 60 -1.02 2.99 -11.53
C GLU A 60 -1.40 3.21 -13.01
N ASN A 61 -2.48 2.58 -13.49
CA ASN A 61 -2.95 2.75 -14.86
C ASN A 61 -3.40 4.21 -15.10
N GLU A 62 -2.96 4.83 -16.20
CA GLU A 62 -3.21 6.23 -16.54
C GLU A 62 -4.69 6.64 -16.51
N MET A 63 -5.62 5.70 -16.75
CA MET A 63 -7.06 5.98 -16.70
C MET A 63 -7.61 6.25 -15.30
N VAL A 64 -6.95 5.69 -14.27
CA VAL A 64 -7.47 5.67 -12.89
C VAL A 64 -6.44 6.10 -11.85
N LYS A 65 -5.17 6.28 -12.22
CA LYS A 65 -4.09 6.69 -11.32
C LYS A 65 -4.41 7.96 -10.56
N ASP A 66 -4.92 8.99 -11.25
CA ASP A 66 -5.31 10.25 -10.61
C ASP A 66 -6.34 10.03 -9.51
N TYR A 67 -7.28 9.10 -9.70
CA TYR A 67 -8.26 8.77 -8.66
C TYR A 67 -7.58 8.19 -7.41
N PHE A 68 -6.67 7.25 -7.55
CA PHE A 68 -5.98 6.69 -6.38
C PHE A 68 -5.06 7.71 -5.72
N ASP A 69 -4.26 8.42 -6.50
CA ASP A 69 -3.28 9.39 -6.00
C ASP A 69 -3.92 10.61 -5.34
N ASN A 70 -5.07 11.09 -5.83
CA ASN A 70 -5.74 12.24 -5.20
C ASN A 70 -6.49 11.87 -3.93
N ASN A 71 -6.91 10.61 -3.76
CA ASN A 71 -7.76 10.21 -2.63
C ASN A 71 -7.03 9.47 -1.51
N PHE A 72 -5.91 8.80 -1.82
CA PHE A 72 -5.24 7.91 -0.87
C PHE A 72 -3.73 8.13 -0.82
N GLU A 73 -3.20 8.23 0.40
CA GLU A 73 -1.79 7.95 0.65
C GLU A 73 -1.60 6.44 0.78
N LYS A 74 -0.77 5.87 -0.09
CA LYS A 74 -0.58 4.42 -0.19
C LYS A 74 0.56 3.96 0.72
N ALA A 75 0.27 3.03 1.63
CA ALA A 75 1.24 2.42 2.54
C ALA A 75 1.43 0.94 2.18
N PHE A 76 2.53 0.61 1.50
CA PHE A 76 2.86 -0.75 1.08
C PHE A 76 3.61 -1.51 2.16
N LEU A 77 3.12 -2.69 2.53
CA LEU A 77 3.68 -3.53 3.57
C LEU A 77 3.97 -4.94 3.04
N THR A 78 5.25 -5.29 2.94
CA THR A 78 5.70 -6.62 2.50
C THR A 78 5.50 -7.62 3.63
N VAL A 79 4.73 -8.67 3.39
CA VAL A 79 4.37 -9.72 4.36
C VAL A 79 4.33 -11.09 3.67
N GLN A 80 4.25 -12.16 4.45
CA GLN A 80 4.10 -13.54 3.99
C GLN A 80 5.09 -13.95 2.90
N GLU A 81 6.32 -13.45 2.97
CA GLU A 81 7.37 -13.78 2.01
C GLU A 81 7.78 -15.24 2.10
N THR A 82 8.37 -15.73 1.01
CA THR A 82 9.01 -17.06 1.03
C THR A 82 10.16 -17.07 2.06
N PRO A 83 10.55 -18.24 2.60
CA PRO A 83 11.68 -18.32 3.54
C PRO A 83 12.97 -17.66 3.03
N LYS A 84 13.19 -17.68 1.71
CA LYS A 84 14.34 -17.04 1.06
C LYS A 84 14.30 -15.51 1.13
N ASN A 85 13.10 -14.92 1.11
CA ASN A 85 12.87 -13.48 1.03
C ASN A 85 12.33 -12.91 2.34
N LYS A 86 12.31 -13.68 3.44
CA LYS A 86 11.75 -13.25 4.74
C LYS A 86 12.36 -11.95 5.25
N ASN A 87 13.63 -11.69 4.91
CA ASN A 87 14.34 -10.46 5.25
C ASN A 87 13.87 -9.22 4.48
N LEU A 88 12.98 -9.36 3.48
CA LEU A 88 12.35 -8.27 2.74
C LEU A 88 11.03 -7.83 3.36
N GLU A 89 10.48 -8.61 4.29
CA GLU A 89 9.24 -8.23 4.97
C GLU A 89 9.42 -6.93 5.74
N THR A 90 8.39 -6.10 5.70
CA THR A 90 8.33 -4.92 6.53
C THR A 90 8.35 -5.37 7.99
N PRO A 91 9.30 -4.90 8.82
CA PRO A 91 9.29 -5.18 10.25
C PRO A 91 7.90 -4.90 10.84
N VAL A 92 7.44 -5.81 11.72
CA VAL A 92 6.09 -5.83 12.33
C VAL A 92 4.91 -5.85 11.36
N GLY A 93 5.14 -6.03 10.05
CA GLY A 93 4.09 -6.10 9.02
C GLY A 93 3.05 -7.20 9.24
N GLU A 94 3.47 -8.40 9.66
CA GLU A 94 2.56 -9.51 10.00
C GLU A 94 1.67 -9.20 11.21
N GLU A 95 2.21 -8.50 12.21
CA GLU A 95 1.45 -8.09 13.40
C GLU A 95 0.39 -7.05 13.02
N VAL A 96 0.75 -6.10 12.15
CA VAL A 96 -0.22 -5.13 11.61
C VAL A 96 -1.27 -5.81 10.74
N LEU A 97 -0.87 -6.79 9.90
CA LEU A 97 -1.81 -7.58 9.09
C LEU A 97 -2.82 -8.31 9.98
N ASP A 98 -2.38 -8.94 11.06
CA ASP A 98 -3.26 -9.61 12.02
C ASP A 98 -4.19 -8.63 12.73
N ARG A 99 -3.65 -7.50 13.22
CA ARG A 99 -4.42 -6.42 13.86
C ARG A 99 -5.50 -5.84 12.96
N LEU A 100 -5.23 -5.76 11.65
CA LEU A 100 -6.18 -5.29 10.63
C LEU A 100 -7.03 -6.43 10.03
N GLY A 101 -6.93 -7.64 10.57
CA GLY A 101 -7.80 -8.77 10.27
C GLY A 101 -7.52 -9.47 8.94
N GLY A 102 -6.26 -9.45 8.47
CA GLY A 102 -5.82 -10.04 7.20
C GLY A 102 -5.01 -11.35 7.30
N ASN A 103 -4.52 -11.75 8.48
CA ASN A 103 -3.62 -12.91 8.67
C ASN A 103 -4.21 -14.28 8.25
N ARG A 104 -5.54 -14.37 8.05
CA ARG A 104 -6.23 -15.58 7.56
C ARG A 104 -6.80 -15.45 6.15
N HIS A 105 -6.32 -14.45 5.41
CA HIS A 105 -6.76 -14.15 4.07
C HIS A 105 -5.57 -14.13 3.10
N GLY A 106 -5.83 -14.45 1.83
CA GLY A 106 -4.80 -14.38 0.79
C GLY A 106 -4.37 -12.93 0.51
N LEU A 107 -3.28 -12.78 -0.24
CA LEU A 107 -2.79 -11.47 -0.71
C LEU A 107 -3.25 -11.18 -2.16
N PRO A 108 -3.41 -9.91 -2.56
CA PRO A 108 -3.24 -8.73 -1.70
C PRO A 108 -4.36 -8.62 -0.67
N TYR A 109 -4.07 -8.04 0.49
CA TYR A 109 -5.08 -7.61 1.45
C TYR A 109 -4.95 -6.10 1.58
N TRP A 110 -6.06 -5.38 1.67
CA TRP A 110 -6.01 -3.93 1.74
C TRP A 110 -7.05 -3.37 2.70
N VAL A 111 -6.70 -2.25 3.32
CA VAL A 111 -7.53 -1.55 4.30
C VAL A 111 -7.44 -0.05 4.04
N ILE A 112 -8.59 0.61 4.04
CA ILE A 112 -8.68 2.07 4.01
C ILE A 112 -8.79 2.54 5.46
N LEU A 113 -7.80 3.30 5.92
CA LEU A 113 -7.81 3.97 7.21
C LEU A 113 -8.07 5.46 7.01
N SER A 114 -8.79 6.06 7.95
CA SER A 114 -8.73 7.52 8.11
C SER A 114 -7.35 7.93 8.65
N PRO A 115 -6.96 9.21 8.54
CA PRO A 115 -5.65 9.66 9.02
C PRO A 115 -5.45 9.59 10.55
N ASP A 116 -6.52 9.40 11.32
CA ASP A 116 -6.47 9.11 12.77
C ASP A 116 -6.42 7.60 13.08
N GLY A 117 -6.32 6.74 12.04
CA GLY A 117 -6.11 5.31 12.17
C GLY A 117 -7.38 4.47 12.34
N LYS A 118 -8.58 5.04 12.14
CA LYS A 118 -9.83 4.25 12.17
C LYS A 118 -9.98 3.49 10.87
N ILE A 119 -10.44 2.25 10.96
CA ILE A 119 -10.80 1.44 9.79
C ILE A 119 -12.08 2.01 9.17
N LEU A 120 -11.99 2.45 7.92
CA LEU A 120 -13.12 2.92 7.12
C LEU A 120 -13.70 1.79 6.27
N ALA A 121 -12.81 1.03 5.61
CA ALA A 121 -13.15 -0.16 4.85
C ALA A 121 -11.98 -1.14 4.82
N ASP A 122 -12.28 -2.40 4.52
CA ASP A 122 -11.30 -3.43 4.21
C ASP A 122 -11.65 -4.14 2.90
N SER A 123 -10.77 -5.02 2.46
CA SER A 123 -10.96 -5.81 1.24
C SER A 123 -11.98 -6.95 1.38
N LYS A 124 -12.67 -7.11 2.51
CA LYS A 124 -13.57 -8.26 2.72
C LYS A 124 -14.98 -7.99 2.23
N VAL A 125 -15.57 -8.96 1.53
CA VAL A 125 -17.00 -9.01 1.16
C VAL A 125 -17.55 -10.33 1.69
N ASN A 126 -18.57 -10.26 2.55
CA ASN A 126 -19.13 -11.44 3.24
C ASN A 126 -18.06 -12.31 3.94
N GLY A 127 -17.05 -11.65 4.54
CA GLY A 127 -15.95 -12.30 5.24
C GLY A 127 -14.86 -12.92 4.35
N GLN A 128 -14.99 -12.83 3.02
CA GLN A 128 -13.97 -13.30 2.08
C GLN A 128 -13.16 -12.13 1.56
N ASN A 129 -11.84 -12.30 1.44
CA ASN A 129 -10.98 -11.27 0.87
C ASN A 129 -11.18 -11.19 -0.64
N LEU A 130 -11.51 -9.98 -1.12
CA LEU A 130 -11.62 -9.64 -2.54
C LEU A 130 -10.27 -9.66 -3.24
N GLY A 131 -9.19 -9.35 -2.52
CA GLY A 131 -7.86 -9.16 -3.07
C GLY A 131 -7.84 -8.15 -4.21
N CYS A 132 -7.30 -8.58 -5.35
CA CYS A 132 -7.35 -7.84 -6.61
C CYS A 132 -8.57 -8.30 -7.41
N PRO A 133 -9.68 -7.55 -7.42
CA PRO A 133 -10.88 -7.97 -8.13
C PRO A 133 -10.62 -8.07 -9.63
N ALA A 134 -11.23 -9.08 -10.27
CA ALA A 134 -11.02 -9.35 -11.68
C ALA A 134 -12.32 -9.55 -12.47
N ASP A 135 -13.43 -9.91 -11.80
CA ASP A 135 -14.74 -10.02 -12.44
C ASP A 135 -15.65 -8.81 -12.13
N GLU A 136 -16.72 -8.66 -12.91
CA GLU A 136 -17.68 -7.55 -12.80
C GLU A 136 -18.27 -7.39 -11.39
N LYS A 137 -18.58 -8.49 -10.71
CA LYS A 137 -19.21 -8.43 -9.37
C LYS A 137 -18.19 -8.02 -8.33
N GLU A 138 -16.99 -8.58 -8.40
CA GLU A 138 -15.89 -8.24 -7.53
C GLU A 138 -15.49 -6.77 -7.69
N VAL A 139 -15.36 -6.31 -8.93
CA VAL A 139 -15.02 -4.91 -9.24
C VAL A 139 -16.12 -3.97 -8.78
N ALA A 140 -17.40 -4.32 -8.95
CA ALA A 140 -18.51 -3.54 -8.41
C ALA A 140 -18.46 -3.45 -6.87
N ALA A 141 -18.10 -4.53 -6.18
CA ALA A 141 -17.94 -4.52 -4.73
C ALA A 141 -16.77 -3.63 -4.28
N MET A 142 -15.63 -3.66 -4.99
CA MET A 142 -14.52 -2.74 -4.75
C MET A 142 -14.96 -1.29 -4.94
N ILE A 143 -15.62 -0.98 -6.06
CA ILE A 143 -16.11 0.37 -6.36
C ILE A 143 -16.98 0.91 -5.23
N SER A 144 -17.90 0.10 -4.69
CA SER A 144 -18.75 0.51 -3.57
C SER A 144 -17.96 0.85 -2.32
N LYS A 145 -16.91 0.09 -1.99
CA LYS A 145 -16.07 0.35 -0.81
C LYS A 145 -15.22 1.60 -0.96
N PHE A 146 -14.71 1.85 -2.17
CA PHE A 146 -13.81 2.96 -2.45
C PHE A 146 -14.55 4.30 -2.60
N LYS A 147 -15.75 4.29 -3.21
CA LYS A 147 -16.54 5.51 -3.45
C LYS A 147 -16.86 6.28 -2.17
N ASP A 148 -17.15 5.58 -1.08
CA ASP A 148 -17.57 6.21 0.18
C ASP A 148 -16.42 6.91 0.93
N PHE A 149 -15.16 6.61 0.56
CA PHE A 149 -13.97 7.09 1.28
C PHE A 149 -12.96 7.79 0.36
N SER A 150 -13.46 8.44 -0.68
CA SER A 150 -12.66 9.18 -1.68
C SER A 150 -12.94 10.69 -1.62
N PRO A 151 -12.20 11.44 -0.77
CA PRO A 151 -12.58 12.81 -0.42
C PRO A 151 -12.30 13.86 -1.50
N ASN A 152 -11.38 13.61 -2.44
CA ASN A 152 -10.82 14.65 -3.30
C ASN A 152 -11.16 14.49 -4.78
N LEU A 153 -11.30 13.26 -5.29
CA LEU A 153 -11.66 12.99 -6.68
C LEU A 153 -12.72 11.90 -6.78
N GLU A 154 -13.83 12.18 -7.45
CA GLU A 154 -14.92 11.23 -7.63
C GLU A 154 -14.47 9.98 -8.40
N LEU A 155 -14.80 8.80 -7.87
CA LEU A 155 -14.60 7.53 -8.57
C LEU A 155 -15.46 7.48 -9.83
N LYS A 156 -14.84 7.18 -10.98
CA LYS A 156 -15.54 6.92 -12.25
C LYS A 156 -15.68 5.40 -12.47
N PRO A 157 -16.87 4.79 -12.24
CA PRO A 157 -17.02 3.34 -12.21
C PRO A 157 -16.62 2.66 -13.53
N ASP A 158 -16.89 3.30 -14.66
CA ASP A 158 -16.63 2.71 -15.97
C ASP A 158 -15.13 2.66 -16.29
N LEU A 159 -14.34 3.63 -15.82
CA LEU A 159 -12.88 3.59 -15.96
C LEU A 159 -12.28 2.52 -15.05
N ILE A 160 -12.80 2.38 -13.83
CA ILE A 160 -12.38 1.31 -12.91
C ILE A 160 -12.70 -0.06 -13.53
N ARG A 161 -13.89 -0.26 -14.12
CA ARG A 161 -14.24 -1.51 -14.79
C ARG A 161 -13.33 -1.80 -15.97
N GLU A 162 -13.07 -0.82 -16.84
CA GLU A 162 -12.19 -1.00 -18.00
C GLU A 162 -10.77 -1.43 -17.61
N VAL A 163 -10.26 -0.97 -16.46
CA VAL A 163 -8.93 -1.34 -15.96
C VAL A 163 -8.95 -2.66 -15.18
N PHE A 164 -9.94 -2.89 -14.32
CA PHE A 164 -9.93 -4.00 -13.36
C PHE A 164 -10.68 -5.25 -13.82
N VAL A 165 -11.63 -5.18 -14.76
CA VAL A 165 -12.30 -6.39 -15.26
C VAL A 165 -11.39 -7.08 -16.28
N MET A 166 -11.09 -8.35 -16.05
CA MET A 166 -10.33 -9.17 -17.00
C MET A 166 -11.23 -9.54 -18.19
N LYS A 167 -10.71 -9.33 -19.40
CA LYS A 167 -11.37 -9.65 -20.67
C LYS A 167 -11.03 -11.06 -21.14
#